data_AF-A0A7X7FPI1-F1
#
_entry.id   AF-A0A7X7FPI1-F1
#
_cell.length_a   1.000
_cell.length_b   1.000
_cell.length_c   1.000
_cell.angle_alpha   90.00
_cell.angle_beta   90.00
_cell.angle_gamma   90.00
#
_symmetry.space_group_name_H-M   'P 1'
#
loop_
_entity.id
_entity.type
_entity.pdbx_description
1 polymer ?
#
loop_
_entity_poly.entity_id
_entity_poly.type
_entity_poly.pdbx_seq_one_letter_code
_entity_poly.pdbx_strand_id
1 'polypeptide(L)'
;MRASKRKPRKDYTEMTKAELAEATREFEEEFAYRKTRPLTAKDKRLHARAKRRGRPRVGQGAEKIRVSIECGLLVKSDAYARKHGMSRSELIAKGLRAVMAARSA
;
A
#
# COMPACT_ATOMS: atom_id res chain seq x y z
N MET A 1 11.83 21.92 22.96
CA MET A 1 10.47 21.87 23.57
C MET A 1 10.16 20.42 23.92
N ARG A 2 9.85 20.12 25.19
CA ARG A 2 9.54 18.76 25.67
C ARG A 2 8.21 18.31 25.08
N ALA A 3 8.18 17.12 24.48
CA ALA A 3 6.93 16.46 24.12
C ALA A 3 6.15 16.16 25.41
N SER A 4 5.03 16.83 25.61
CA SER A 4 4.08 16.49 26.68
C SER A 4 3.62 15.05 26.45
N LYS A 5 3.95 14.16 27.40
CA LYS A 5 3.48 12.77 27.40
C LYS A 5 1.96 12.81 27.51
N ARG A 6 1.24 12.59 26.40
CA ARG A 6 -0.21 12.35 26.43
C ARG A 6 -0.47 11.16 27.35
N LYS A 7 -1.37 11.31 28.32
CA LYS A 7 -1.76 10.21 29.23
C LYS A 7 -2.23 9.01 28.39
N PRO A 8 -1.91 7.77 28.79
CA PRO A 8 -2.41 6.60 28.10
C PRO A 8 -3.94 6.61 28.14
N ARG A 9 -4.58 6.57 26.98
CA ARG A 9 -6.03 6.39 26.85
C ARG A 9 -6.36 4.92 27.12
N LYS A 10 -7.57 4.66 27.63
CA LYS A 10 -8.14 3.30 27.73
C LYS A 10 -8.16 2.65 26.34
N ASP A 11 -8.23 1.32 26.29
CA ASP A 11 -8.50 0.63 25.03
C ASP A 11 -9.88 1.04 24.51
N TYR A 12 -10.02 1.24 23.21
CA TYR A 12 -11.30 1.66 22.60
C TYR A 12 -12.42 0.65 22.85
N THR A 13 -12.10 -0.63 23.01
CA THR A 13 -13.07 -1.69 23.31
C THR A 13 -13.66 -1.61 24.72
N GLU A 14 -13.00 -0.90 25.63
CA GLU A 14 -13.42 -0.70 27.02
C GLU A 14 -14.05 0.67 27.27
N MET A 15 -14.15 1.51 26.23
CA MET A 15 -14.72 2.86 26.34
C MET A 15 -16.24 2.85 26.32
N THR A 16 -16.84 3.70 27.15
CA THR A 16 -18.26 4.04 27.06
C THR A 16 -18.54 4.85 25.79
N LYS A 17 -19.81 4.93 25.38
CA LYS A 17 -20.22 5.74 24.22
C LYS A 17 -19.79 7.22 24.32
N ALA A 18 -19.85 7.79 25.53
CA ALA A 18 -19.43 9.18 25.76
C ALA A 18 -17.91 9.35 25.61
N GLU A 19 -17.12 8.39 26.10
CA GLU A 19 -15.66 8.41 25.93
C GLU A 19 -15.26 8.22 24.46
N LEU A 20 -15.98 7.36 23.72
CA LEU A 20 -15.78 7.18 22.28
C LEU A 20 -16.11 8.47 21.49
N ALA A 21 -17.25 9.11 21.79
CA ALA A 21 -17.63 10.37 21.15
C ALA A 21 -16.56 11.46 21.37
N GLU A 22 -16.05 11.60 22.59
CA GLU A 22 -14.97 12.54 22.88
C GLU A 22 -13.65 12.15 22.18
N ALA A 23 -13.36 10.86 22.06
CA ALA A 23 -12.17 10.38 21.37
C ALA A 23 -12.23 10.63 19.85
N THR A 24 -13.42 10.59 19.25
CA THR A 24 -13.63 10.79 17.80
C THR A 24 -14.00 12.22 17.42
N ARG A 25 -14.21 13.13 18.38
CA ARG A 25 -14.61 14.52 18.12
C ARG A 25 -13.70 15.25 17.12
N GLU A 26 -12.41 14.91 17.07
CA GLU A 26 -11.47 15.50 16.10
C GLU A 26 -11.79 15.17 14.63
N PHE A 27 -12.61 14.15 14.37
CA PHE A 27 -13.05 13.75 13.03
C PHE A 27 -14.40 14.35 12.61
N GLU A 28 -15.11 15.02 13.53
CA GLU A 28 -16.35 15.76 13.21
C GLU A 28 -16.04 17.09 12.52
N GLU A 29 -14.81 17.59 12.65
CA GLU A 29 -14.35 18.76 11.90
C GLU A 29 -14.14 18.42 10.42
N GLU A 30 -14.73 19.23 9.53
CA GLU A 30 -14.47 19.12 8.09
C GLU A 30 -12.98 19.36 7.80
N PHE A 31 -12.44 18.64 6.80
CA PHE A 31 -11.02 18.65 6.49
C PHE A 31 -10.48 20.07 6.25
N ALA A 32 -9.83 20.63 7.25
CA ALA A 32 -9.28 21.98 7.18
C ALA A 32 -7.91 21.95 6.47
N TYR A 33 -7.91 22.08 5.14
CA TYR A 33 -6.68 22.17 4.33
C TYR A 33 -5.65 23.19 4.90
N ARG A 34 -6.14 24.28 5.50
CA ARG A 34 -5.33 25.33 6.14
C ARG A 34 -4.50 24.84 7.34
N LYS A 35 -4.89 23.74 8.00
CA LYS A 35 -4.14 23.12 9.12
C LYS A 35 -3.03 22.19 8.61
N THR A 36 -2.93 21.96 7.30
CA THR A 36 -1.87 21.11 6.73
C THR A 36 -0.54 21.86 6.66
N ARG A 37 0.56 21.09 6.56
CA ARG A 37 1.91 21.63 6.35
C ARG A 37 2.52 21.06 5.07
N PRO A 38 3.44 21.79 4.42
CA PRO A 38 4.25 21.21 3.36
C PRO A 38 4.97 19.93 3.81
N LEU A 39 5.14 18.99 2.87
CA LEU A 39 5.88 17.75 3.09
C LEU A 39 7.33 18.06 3.47
N THR A 40 7.80 17.50 4.59
CA THR A 40 9.21 17.56 4.96
C THR A 40 10.06 16.69 4.03
N ALA A 41 11.38 16.84 4.07
CA ALA A 41 12.29 15.95 3.33
C ALA A 41 12.07 14.47 3.66
N LYS A 42 11.77 14.14 4.93
CA LYS A 42 11.45 12.78 5.36
C LYS A 42 10.13 12.29 4.73
N ASP A 43 9.10 13.14 4.75
CA ASP A 43 7.79 12.81 4.17
C ASP A 43 7.90 12.61 2.65
N LYS A 44 8.67 13.46 1.95
CA LYS A 44 8.94 13.32 0.51
C LYS A 44 9.61 11.98 0.19
N ARG A 45 10.61 11.55 0.97
CA ARG A 45 11.27 10.25 0.80
C ARG A 45 10.31 9.09 1.01
N LEU A 46 9.48 9.15 2.06
CA LEU A 46 8.47 8.13 2.34
C LEU A 46 7.45 8.04 1.20
N HIS A 47 6.95 9.18 0.73
CA HIS A 47 6.02 9.26 -0.39
C HIS A 47 6.63 8.73 -1.71
N ALA A 48 7.88 9.06 -2.01
CA ALA A 48 8.58 8.52 -3.18
C ALA A 48 8.74 6.99 -3.08
N ARG A 49 9.09 6.46 -1.91
CA ARG A 49 9.17 5.01 -1.67
C ARG A 49 7.82 4.33 -1.84
N ALA A 50 6.73 4.96 -1.41
CA ALA A 50 5.39 4.46 -1.61
C ALA A 50 4.98 4.49 -3.10
N LYS A 51 5.30 5.56 -3.83
CA LYS A 51 5.01 5.70 -5.27
C LYS A 51 5.76 4.69 -6.15
N ARG A 52 6.93 4.23 -5.73
CA ARG A 52 7.71 3.20 -6.43
C ARG A 52 7.12 1.80 -6.32
N ARG A 53 6.12 1.59 -5.46
CA ARG A 53 5.45 0.30 -5.32
C ARG A 53 4.25 0.26 -6.27
N GLY A 54 4.24 -0.67 -7.22
CA GLY A 54 3.11 -0.82 -8.13
C GLY A 54 3.36 -1.66 -9.36
N ARG A 55 2.36 -1.68 -10.26
CA ARG A 55 2.38 -2.37 -11.55
C ARG A 55 3.35 -1.67 -12.52
N PRO A 56 3.99 -2.40 -13.44
CA PRO A 56 4.91 -1.84 -14.42
C PRO A 56 4.28 -0.71 -15.24
N ARG A 57 5.03 0.37 -15.46
CA ARG A 57 4.67 1.49 -16.35
C ARG A 57 5.45 1.38 -17.68
N VAL A 58 5.44 0.20 -18.28
CA VAL A 58 6.19 -0.10 -19.51
C VAL A 58 5.22 -0.16 -20.70
N GLY A 59 5.70 0.19 -21.90
CA GLY A 59 4.88 0.17 -23.11
C GLY A 59 3.67 1.12 -23.02
N GLN A 60 2.49 0.60 -23.37
CA GLN A 60 1.21 1.35 -23.35
C GLN A 60 0.59 1.47 -21.95
N GLY A 61 1.33 1.14 -20.89
CA GLY A 61 0.82 1.16 -19.51
C GLY A 61 0.38 -0.21 -19.02
N ALA A 62 -0.56 -0.25 -18.06
CA ALA A 62 -1.06 -1.47 -17.47
C ALA A 62 -2.56 -1.38 -17.15
N GLU A 63 -3.32 -2.38 -17.62
CA GLU A 63 -4.75 -2.54 -17.34
C GLU A 63 -4.98 -3.40 -16.09
N LYS A 64 -6.06 -3.14 -15.33
CA LYS A 64 -6.35 -3.88 -14.08
C LYS A 64 -7.35 -5.00 -14.36
N ILE A 65 -6.87 -6.23 -14.31
CA ILE A 65 -7.72 -7.43 -14.40
C ILE A 65 -7.81 -8.16 -13.06
N ARG A 66 -8.93 -8.84 -12.82
CA ARG A 66 -9.11 -9.77 -11.70
C ARG A 66 -8.76 -11.19 -12.19
N VAL A 67 -7.85 -11.87 -11.50
CA VAL A 67 -7.44 -13.24 -11.81
C VAL A 67 -7.44 -14.04 -10.51
N SER A 68 -8.11 -15.19 -10.52
CA SER A 68 -7.99 -16.18 -9.45
C SER A 68 -6.75 -17.04 -9.70
N ILE A 69 -5.92 -17.21 -8.67
CA ILE A 69 -4.71 -18.04 -8.68
C ILE A 69 -4.69 -18.86 -7.39
N GLU A 70 -4.20 -20.09 -7.46
CA GLU A 70 -4.04 -20.94 -6.28
C GLU A 70 -3.15 -20.24 -5.23
N CYS A 71 -3.53 -20.33 -3.95
CA CYS A 71 -2.91 -19.58 -2.86
C CYS A 71 -1.42 -19.90 -2.68
N GLY A 72 -1.05 -21.19 -2.70
CA GLY A 72 0.34 -21.64 -2.61
C GLY A 72 1.19 -21.17 -3.80
N LEU A 73 0.63 -21.21 -5.01
CA LEU A 73 1.26 -20.70 -6.21
C LEU A 73 1.49 -19.19 -6.11
N LEU A 74 0.53 -18.43 -5.57
CA LEU A 74 0.71 -17.00 -5.33
C LEU A 74 1.88 -16.72 -4.38
N VAL A 75 1.98 -17.46 -3.28
CA VAL A 75 3.07 -17.33 -2.31
C VAL A 75 4.42 -17.65 -2.96
N LYS A 76 4.51 -18.78 -3.68
CA LYS A 76 5.73 -19.18 -4.40
C LYS A 76 6.13 -18.16 -5.46
N SER A 77 5.15 -17.62 -6.20
CA SER A 77 5.39 -16.60 -7.23
C SER A 77 5.94 -15.31 -6.63
N ASP A 78 5.38 -14.85 -5.50
CA ASP A 78 5.87 -13.66 -4.80
C ASP A 78 7.29 -13.86 -4.24
N ALA A 79 7.58 -15.03 -3.67
CA ALA A 79 8.91 -15.38 -3.19
C ALA A 79 9.94 -15.44 -4.33
N TYR A 80 9.59 -16.08 -5.43
CA TYR A 80 10.43 -16.17 -6.62
C TYR A 80 10.74 -14.79 -7.18
N ALA A 81 9.72 -13.94 -7.36
CA ALA A 81 9.88 -12.59 -7.90
C ALA A 81 10.84 -11.75 -7.05
N ARG A 82 10.65 -11.77 -5.71
CA ARG A 82 11.54 -11.08 -4.76
C ARG A 82 12.98 -11.57 -4.84
N LYS A 83 13.20 -12.89 -4.87
CA LYS A 83 14.55 -13.49 -4.95
C LYS A 83 15.30 -13.02 -6.20
N HIS A 84 14.59 -12.75 -7.28
CA HIS A 84 15.17 -12.34 -8.57
C HIS A 84 15.04 -10.83 -8.85
N GLY A 85 14.77 -10.02 -7.83
CA GLY A 85 14.73 -8.56 -7.97
C GLY A 85 13.64 -8.04 -8.91
N MET A 86 12.55 -8.79 -9.09
CA MET A 86 11.42 -8.39 -9.93
C MET A 86 10.10 -8.32 -9.16
N SER A 87 9.15 -7.57 -9.68
CA SER A 87 7.78 -7.55 -9.20
C SER A 87 7.00 -8.79 -9.68
N ARG A 88 5.96 -9.17 -8.94
CA ARG A 88 5.02 -10.22 -9.36
C ARG A 88 4.44 -9.96 -10.76
N SER A 89 4.19 -8.71 -11.10
CA SER A 89 3.63 -8.36 -12.41
C SER A 89 4.63 -8.55 -13.54
N GLU A 90 5.92 -8.30 -13.32
CA GLU A 90 6.95 -8.63 -14.30
C GLU A 90 7.09 -10.14 -14.49
N LEU A 91 7.00 -10.92 -13.40
CA LEU A 91 6.98 -12.38 -13.47
C LEU A 91 5.80 -12.89 -14.31
N ILE A 92 4.59 -12.41 -14.01
CA ILE A 92 3.38 -12.80 -14.75
C ILE A 92 3.51 -12.41 -16.23
N ALA A 93 3.94 -11.19 -16.55
CA ALA A 93 4.11 -10.74 -17.93
C ALA A 93 5.16 -11.57 -18.69
N LYS A 94 6.28 -11.92 -18.04
CA LYS A 94 7.30 -12.81 -18.62
C LYS A 94 6.73 -14.20 -18.89
N GLY A 95 6.00 -14.77 -17.94
CA GLY A 95 5.34 -16.07 -18.09
C GLY A 95 4.36 -16.09 -19.26
N LEU A 96 3.50 -15.08 -19.38
CA LEU A 96 2.55 -14.95 -20.48
C LEU A 96 3.26 -14.91 -21.84
N ARG A 97 4.30 -14.08 -21.99
CA ARG A 97 5.09 -14.01 -23.24
C ARG A 97 5.75 -15.34 -23.59
N ALA A 98 6.34 -16.02 -22.60
CA ALA A 98 7.00 -17.30 -22.81
C ALA A 98 6.00 -18.38 -23.29
N VAL A 99 4.82 -18.45 -22.67
CA VAL A 99 3.77 -19.41 -23.06
C VAL A 99 3.22 -19.11 -24.45
N MET A 100 2.99 -17.83 -24.79
CA MET A 100 2.54 -17.44 -26.13
C MET A 100 3.58 -17.81 -27.19
N ALA A 101 4.86 -17.49 -26.96
CA ALA A 101 5.94 -17.82 -27.88
C ALA A 101 6.07 -19.33 -28.12
N ALA A 102 5.96 -20.14 -27.07
CA ALA A 102 6.04 -21.60 -27.16
C ALA A 102 4.88 -22.26 -27.93
N ARG A 103 3.75 -21.56 -28.11
CA ARG A 103 2.57 -22.07 -28.84
C ARG A 103 2.39 -21.46 -30.22
N SER A 104 3.23 -20.50 -30.59
CA SER A 104 3.26 -19.89 -31.92
C SER A 104 4.43 -20.39 -32.77
N ALA A 105 5.27 -21.26 -32.20
CA ALA A 105 6.28 -22.06 -32.89
C ALA A 105 5.72 -23.45 -33.17
#